data_AF-A0A381E538-F1
#
_entry.id   AF-A0A381E538-F1
#
_cell.length_a   1.000
_cell.length_b   1.000
_cell.length_c   1.000
_cell.angle_alpha   90.00
_cell.angle_beta   90.00
_cell.angle_gamma   90.00
#
_symmetry.space_group_name_H-M   'P 1'
#
loop_
_entity.id
_entity.type
_entity.pdbx_description
1 polymer ?
#
loop_
_entity_poly.entity_id
_entity_poly.type
_entity_poly.pdbx_seq_one_letter_code
_entity_poly.pdbx_strand_id
1 'polypeptide(L)'
;MKNIAPFDQILSIEKVVKKYFPSNEKLYSLTEDEVAMCGAAHDVDIMYMFNGRTWLDVWNDSDAFWIDHMIGMFFYSLTIPAEYHREINNYPKICSEENENNVRFFLTGLLYMCAVAGFNDKSSPPRASYSILNHWDPKEPYETYDGYIDPVKDFFPSLIEKYTSEQLFLLSILFMELPKHADISELGKKYWTWIYENTDDDIREKIMKEFEEG
;
A
#
# COMPACT_ATOMS: atom_id res chain seq x y z
N MET A 1 1.90 14.72 21.81
CA MET A 1 2.15 13.43 21.14
C MET A 1 3.60 13.05 21.36
N LYS A 2 3.88 11.83 21.86
CA LYS A 2 5.25 11.33 22.07
C LYS A 2 5.90 11.04 20.71
N ASN A 3 7.19 11.38 20.59
CA ASN A 3 8.13 11.22 19.47
C ASN A 3 7.61 10.40 18.27
N ILE A 4 7.24 11.08 17.18
CA ILE A 4 7.03 10.43 15.88
C ILE A 4 8.41 10.12 15.29
N ALA A 5 8.58 8.93 14.70
CA ALA A 5 9.82 8.53 14.05
C ALA A 5 10.23 9.57 12.99
N PRO A 6 11.52 9.95 12.91
CA PRO A 6 11.97 10.91 11.92
C PRO A 6 11.93 10.26 10.52
N PHE A 7 11.08 10.79 9.65
CA PHE A 7 10.86 10.26 8.29
C PHE A 7 11.93 10.70 7.26
N ASP A 8 13.00 11.37 7.71
CA ASP A 8 14.07 11.92 6.86
C ASP A 8 15.17 10.90 6.49
N GLN A 9 15.17 9.72 7.12
CA GLN A 9 16.16 8.65 6.89
C GLN A 9 15.56 7.46 6.12
N ILE A 10 15.34 7.65 4.81
CA ILE A 10 14.69 6.66 3.92
C ILE A 10 15.32 5.25 4.05
N LEU A 11 16.65 5.13 4.12
CA LEU A 11 17.35 3.84 4.20
C LEU A 11 17.02 3.06 5.49
N SER A 12 16.97 3.77 6.63
CA SER A 12 16.61 3.22 7.93
C SER A 12 15.16 2.73 7.91
N ILE A 13 14.26 3.52 7.30
CA ILE A 13 12.84 3.19 7.15
C ILE A 13 12.65 1.99 6.22
N GLU A 14 13.37 1.93 5.10
CA GLU A 14 13.31 0.82 4.15
C GLU A 14 13.66 -0.51 4.83
N LYS A 15 14.69 -0.51 5.69
CA LYS A 15 15.09 -1.70 6.46
C LYS A 15 13.98 -2.18 7.39
N VAL A 16 13.30 -1.26 8.08
CA VAL A 16 12.15 -1.57 8.95
C VAL A 16 10.98 -2.09 8.10
N VAL A 17 10.61 -1.41 7.03
CA VAL A 17 9.51 -1.80 6.15
C VAL A 17 9.74 -3.19 5.56
N LYS A 18 10.94 -3.50 5.05
CA LYS A 18 11.31 -4.83 4.53
C LYS A 18 11.15 -5.95 5.56
N LYS A 19 11.35 -5.66 6.84
CA LYS A 19 11.23 -6.64 7.92
C LYS A 19 9.77 -6.98 8.22
N TYR A 20 8.88 -6.00 8.17
CA TYR A 20 7.48 -6.16 8.55
C TYR A 20 6.55 -6.44 7.37
N PHE A 21 6.92 -6.03 6.16
CA PHE A 21 6.21 -6.33 4.92
C PHE A 21 7.06 -7.27 4.06
N PRO A 22 6.81 -8.59 4.11
CA PRO A 22 7.61 -9.55 3.36
C PRO A 22 7.60 -9.25 1.86
N SER A 23 8.77 -9.41 1.23
CA SER A 23 9.04 -9.05 -0.16
C SER A 23 9.39 -10.26 -1.03
N ASN A 24 8.99 -11.47 -0.60
CA ASN A 24 9.32 -12.73 -1.26
C ASN A 24 8.20 -13.27 -2.16
N GLU A 25 7.01 -12.68 -2.07
CA GLU A 25 5.87 -13.08 -2.89
C GLU A 25 5.75 -12.21 -4.14
N LYS A 26 5.24 -12.82 -5.22
CA LYS A 26 4.93 -12.16 -6.48
C LYS A 26 3.42 -12.20 -6.65
N LEU A 27 2.83 -11.11 -7.11
CA LEU A 27 1.38 -11.05 -7.31
C LEU A 27 0.92 -12.04 -8.39
N TYR A 28 1.68 -12.14 -9.47
CA TYR A 28 1.53 -13.13 -10.53
C TYR A 28 2.86 -13.32 -11.28
N SER A 29 2.98 -14.43 -12.00
CA SER A 29 4.09 -14.71 -12.90
C SER A 29 3.55 -15.34 -14.18
N LEU A 30 3.37 -14.52 -15.20
CA LEU A 30 2.77 -14.88 -16.48
C LEU A 30 3.79 -14.73 -17.61
N THR A 31 3.57 -15.44 -18.72
CA THR A 31 4.28 -15.20 -19.98
C THR A 31 3.85 -13.87 -20.62
N GLU A 32 4.64 -13.34 -21.55
CA GLU A 32 4.30 -12.09 -22.25
C GLU A 32 2.96 -12.17 -22.99
N ASP A 33 2.69 -13.30 -23.65
CA ASP A 33 1.41 -13.53 -24.33
C ASP A 33 0.24 -13.54 -23.35
N GLU A 34 0.40 -14.13 -22.17
CA GLU A 34 -0.62 -14.14 -21.12
C GLU A 34 -0.88 -12.73 -20.56
N VAL A 35 0.17 -11.93 -20.33
CA VAL A 35 0.02 -10.53 -19.92
C VAL A 35 -0.69 -9.73 -21.01
N ALA A 36 -0.31 -9.90 -22.28
CA ALA A 36 -0.95 -9.23 -23.41
C ALA A 36 -2.44 -9.59 -23.54
N MET A 37 -2.80 -10.86 -23.27
CA MET A 37 -4.20 -11.30 -23.25
C MET A 37 -4.98 -10.62 -22.11
N CYS A 38 -4.42 -10.54 -20.90
CA CYS A 38 -5.04 -9.81 -19.80
C CYS A 38 -5.21 -8.30 -20.11
N GLY A 39 -4.26 -7.72 -20.84
CA GLY A 39 -4.23 -6.30 -21.18
C GLY A 39 -5.05 -5.88 -22.39
N ALA A 40 -5.76 -6.77 -23.07
CA ALA A 40 -6.51 -6.43 -24.29
C ALA A 40 -7.61 -5.35 -24.08
N ALA A 41 -7.98 -5.03 -22.84
CA ALA A 41 -8.93 -3.99 -22.46
C ALA A 41 -8.44 -3.01 -21.38
N HIS A 42 -7.16 -3.07 -20.99
CA HIS A 42 -6.61 -2.36 -19.83
C HIS A 42 -5.16 -1.91 -20.07
N ASP A 43 -4.66 -0.96 -19.26
CA ASP A 43 -3.28 -0.50 -19.38
C ASP A 43 -2.27 -1.60 -19.01
N VAL A 44 -1.58 -2.10 -20.04
CA VAL A 44 -0.58 -3.18 -19.96
C VAL A 44 0.66 -2.82 -19.17
N ASP A 45 1.00 -1.52 -19.09
CA ASP A 45 2.28 -1.07 -18.53
C ASP A 45 2.41 -1.41 -17.04
N ILE A 46 1.34 -1.24 -16.24
CA ILE A 46 1.35 -1.66 -14.84
C ILE A 46 1.42 -3.18 -14.72
N MET A 47 0.81 -3.91 -15.66
CA MET A 47 0.86 -5.37 -15.64
C MET A 47 2.29 -5.86 -15.86
N TYR A 48 3.00 -5.32 -16.85
CA TYR A 48 4.41 -5.65 -17.08
C TYR A 48 5.32 -5.19 -15.94
N MET A 49 5.03 -4.03 -15.33
CA MET A 49 5.78 -3.51 -14.20
C MET A 49 5.83 -4.48 -13.02
N PHE A 50 4.74 -5.20 -12.75
CA PHE A 50 4.61 -6.13 -11.64
C PHE A 50 4.74 -7.62 -12.03
N ASN A 51 4.73 -7.96 -13.32
CA ASN A 51 4.79 -9.34 -13.77
C ASN A 51 6.08 -10.04 -13.33
N GLY A 52 5.94 -11.13 -12.58
CA GLY A 52 7.08 -11.93 -12.13
C GLY A 52 7.98 -11.19 -11.13
N ARG A 53 7.53 -10.08 -10.53
CA ARG A 53 8.29 -9.22 -9.64
C ARG A 53 7.62 -9.10 -8.28
N THR A 54 8.45 -8.95 -7.25
CA THR A 54 7.99 -8.61 -5.90
C THR A 54 7.80 -7.11 -5.80
N TRP A 55 7.07 -6.63 -4.79
CA TRP A 55 6.93 -5.19 -4.57
C TRP A 55 8.29 -4.50 -4.37
N LEU A 56 9.27 -5.21 -3.80
CA LEU A 56 10.60 -4.70 -3.56
C LEU A 56 11.45 -4.62 -4.84
N ASP A 57 11.31 -5.58 -5.75
CA ASP A 57 11.94 -5.49 -7.07
C ASP A 57 11.46 -4.22 -7.77
N VAL A 58 10.16 -3.96 -7.73
CA VAL A 58 9.54 -2.75 -8.28
C VAL A 58 10.10 -1.49 -7.63
N TRP A 59 10.19 -1.44 -6.31
CA TRP A 59 10.81 -0.32 -5.58
C TRP A 59 12.25 -0.04 -6.02
N ASN A 60 13.07 -1.09 -6.17
CA ASN A 60 14.49 -0.92 -6.47
C ASN A 60 14.76 -0.46 -7.91
N ASP A 61 13.91 -0.84 -8.87
CA ASP A 61 14.16 -0.57 -10.30
C ASP A 61 13.24 0.52 -10.89
N SER A 62 12.44 1.22 -10.09
CA SER A 62 11.49 2.22 -10.59
C SER A 62 11.48 3.49 -9.74
N ASP A 63 11.17 4.61 -10.37
CA ASP A 63 11.02 5.90 -9.68
C ASP A 63 9.75 5.90 -8.82
N ALA A 64 9.83 6.40 -7.59
CA ALA A 64 8.73 6.39 -6.63
C ALA A 64 7.48 7.12 -7.15
N PHE A 65 7.65 8.24 -7.86
CA PHE A 65 6.52 9.01 -8.40
C PHE A 65 5.89 8.31 -9.60
N TRP A 66 6.71 7.61 -10.39
CA TRP A 66 6.19 6.75 -11.45
C TRP A 66 5.36 5.59 -10.86
N ILE A 67 5.86 4.94 -9.81
CA ILE A 67 5.12 3.89 -9.09
C ILE A 67 3.78 4.43 -8.58
N ASP A 68 3.79 5.56 -7.85
CA ASP A 68 2.57 6.16 -7.30
C ASP A 68 1.56 6.51 -8.39
N HIS A 69 2.03 7.08 -9.50
CA HIS A 69 1.19 7.42 -10.66
C HIS A 69 0.53 6.16 -11.26
N MET A 70 1.32 5.12 -11.52
CA MET A 70 0.83 3.88 -12.11
C MET A 70 -0.22 3.22 -11.22
N ILE A 71 0.07 3.08 -9.92
CA ILE A 71 -0.89 2.49 -8.98
C ILE A 71 -2.15 3.36 -8.86
N GLY A 72 -1.98 4.67 -8.70
CA GLY A 72 -3.10 5.60 -8.51
C GLY A 72 -4.08 5.63 -9.68
N MET A 73 -3.59 5.45 -10.91
CA MET A 73 -4.44 5.46 -12.11
C MET A 73 -4.92 4.07 -12.54
N PHE A 74 -4.09 3.03 -12.35
CA PHE A 74 -4.29 1.73 -13.01
C PHE A 74 -4.33 0.54 -12.04
N PHE A 75 -4.58 0.76 -10.75
CA PHE A 75 -4.68 -0.29 -9.73
C PHE A 75 -5.55 -1.49 -10.18
N TYR A 76 -6.75 -1.23 -10.74
CA TYR A 76 -7.66 -2.28 -11.18
C TYR A 76 -7.06 -3.21 -12.23
N SER A 77 -6.09 -2.75 -13.02
CA SER A 77 -5.41 -3.57 -14.02
C SER A 77 -4.54 -4.66 -13.39
N LEU A 78 -4.22 -4.59 -12.09
CA LEU A 78 -3.45 -5.64 -11.41
C LEU A 78 -4.30 -6.83 -10.94
N THR A 79 -5.61 -6.64 -10.77
CA THR A 79 -6.50 -7.69 -10.25
C THR A 79 -6.75 -8.77 -11.30
N ILE A 80 -6.78 -8.38 -12.58
CA ILE A 80 -7.03 -9.24 -13.73
C ILE A 80 -5.93 -10.31 -13.92
N PRO A 81 -4.64 -9.94 -14.08
CA PRO A 81 -3.58 -10.93 -14.19
C PRO A 81 -3.40 -11.74 -12.90
N ALA A 82 -3.69 -11.17 -11.72
CA ALA A 82 -3.67 -11.91 -10.46
C ALA A 82 -4.74 -13.02 -10.44
N GLU A 83 -5.97 -12.72 -10.84
CA GLU A 83 -7.05 -13.69 -10.95
C GLU A 83 -6.71 -14.78 -11.97
N TYR A 84 -6.29 -14.38 -13.17
CA TYR A 84 -5.89 -15.32 -14.23
C TYR A 84 -4.77 -16.26 -13.79
N HIS A 85 -3.73 -15.73 -13.14
CA HIS A 85 -2.64 -16.53 -12.61
C HIS A 85 -3.12 -17.58 -11.59
N ARG A 86 -4.12 -17.25 -10.76
CA ARG A 86 -4.70 -18.23 -9.84
C ARG A 86 -5.46 -19.33 -10.58
N GLU A 87 -6.20 -18.98 -11.62
CA GLU A 87 -6.96 -19.93 -12.43
C GLU A 87 -6.06 -20.96 -13.09
N ILE A 88 -5.00 -20.53 -13.79
CA ILE A 88 -4.09 -21.45 -14.50
C ILE A 88 -3.29 -22.34 -13.53
N ASN A 89 -3.08 -21.89 -12.30
CA ASN A 89 -2.40 -22.66 -11.25
C ASN A 89 -3.36 -23.50 -10.38
N ASN A 90 -4.65 -23.52 -10.69
CA ASN A 90 -5.69 -24.25 -9.93
C ASN A 90 -5.75 -23.88 -8.44
N TYR A 91 -5.51 -22.62 -8.08
CA TYR A 91 -5.69 -22.15 -6.71
C TYR A 91 -7.18 -22.01 -6.35
N PRO A 92 -7.54 -22.02 -5.05
CA PRO A 92 -8.91 -21.82 -4.62
C PRO A 92 -9.51 -20.53 -5.19
N LYS A 93 -10.75 -20.61 -5.69
CA LYS A 93 -11.48 -19.42 -6.14
C LYS A 93 -11.74 -18.50 -4.95
N ILE A 94 -11.60 -17.21 -5.20
CA ILE A 94 -11.87 -16.14 -4.23
C ILE A 94 -12.87 -15.17 -4.87
N CYS A 95 -13.55 -14.36 -4.05
CA CYS A 95 -14.39 -13.29 -4.57
C CYS A 95 -13.54 -12.13 -5.09
N SER A 96 -14.17 -11.22 -5.84
CA SER A 96 -13.53 -10.01 -6.36
C SER A 96 -12.93 -9.16 -5.25
N GLU A 97 -13.68 -8.95 -4.16
CA GLU A 97 -13.22 -8.14 -3.00
C GLU A 97 -11.95 -8.71 -2.36
N GLU A 98 -11.91 -10.03 -2.14
CA GLU A 98 -10.73 -10.70 -1.58
C GLU A 98 -9.53 -10.64 -2.54
N ASN A 99 -9.77 -10.71 -3.86
CA ASN A 99 -8.71 -10.53 -4.86
C ASN A 99 -8.12 -9.11 -4.77
N GLU A 100 -8.97 -8.08 -4.76
CA GLU A 100 -8.51 -6.69 -4.61
C GLU A 100 -7.77 -6.46 -3.29
N ASN A 101 -8.25 -7.03 -2.18
CA ASN A 101 -7.58 -6.92 -0.88
C ASN A 101 -6.21 -7.60 -0.87
N ASN A 102 -6.05 -8.72 -1.59
CA ASN A 102 -4.75 -9.35 -1.78
C ASN A 102 -3.80 -8.47 -2.60
N VAL A 103 -4.30 -7.80 -3.65
CA VAL A 103 -3.50 -6.82 -4.42
C VAL A 103 -3.11 -5.64 -3.52
N ARG A 104 -4.04 -5.07 -2.75
CA ARG A 104 -3.74 -3.96 -1.81
C ARG A 104 -2.67 -4.39 -0.80
N PHE A 105 -2.84 -5.55 -0.16
CA PHE A 105 -1.90 -6.08 0.81
C PHE A 105 -0.50 -6.29 0.22
N PHE A 106 -0.41 -6.82 -1.01
CA PHE A 106 0.85 -6.98 -1.73
C PHE A 106 1.56 -5.63 -1.96
N LEU A 107 0.81 -4.57 -2.25
CA LEU A 107 1.37 -3.24 -2.53
C LEU A 107 1.72 -2.44 -1.27
N THR A 108 1.32 -2.85 -0.07
CA THR A 108 1.41 -2.02 1.14
C THR A 108 2.82 -1.53 1.44
N GLY A 109 3.82 -2.42 1.39
CA GLY A 109 5.21 -2.04 1.62
C GLY A 109 5.72 -1.02 0.61
N LEU A 110 5.33 -1.19 -0.67
CA LEU A 110 5.69 -0.28 -1.75
C LEU A 110 5.06 1.10 -1.58
N LEU A 111 3.77 1.14 -1.24
CA LEU A 111 3.05 2.40 -1.06
C LEU A 111 3.48 3.14 0.20
N TYR A 112 3.91 2.42 1.25
CA TYR A 112 4.61 3.01 2.37
C TYR A 112 5.89 3.71 1.90
N MET A 113 6.77 3.00 1.17
CA MET A 113 8.03 3.58 0.72
C MET A 113 7.85 4.76 -0.23
N CYS A 114 6.87 4.71 -1.13
CA CYS A 114 6.55 5.82 -2.02
C CYS A 114 6.07 7.05 -1.25
N ALA A 115 5.24 6.87 -0.22
CA ALA A 115 4.82 7.98 0.66
C ALA A 115 6.02 8.62 1.38
N VAL A 116 6.94 7.81 1.89
CA VAL A 116 8.17 8.30 2.54
C VAL A 116 9.06 9.06 1.55
N ALA A 117 9.20 8.56 0.31
CA ALA A 117 9.91 9.30 -0.74
C ALA A 117 9.23 10.64 -1.05
N GLY A 118 7.89 10.66 -1.09
CA GLY A 118 7.09 11.87 -1.28
C GLY A 118 7.31 12.91 -0.18
N PHE A 119 7.39 12.51 1.09
CA PHE A 119 7.72 13.42 2.20
C PHE A 119 9.08 14.10 2.04
N ASN A 120 10.02 13.38 1.44
CA ASN A 120 11.39 13.83 1.26
C ASN A 120 11.63 14.52 -0.09
N ASP A 121 10.59 14.68 -0.92
CA ASP A 121 10.69 15.41 -2.17
C ASP A 121 10.90 16.91 -1.92
N LYS A 122 12.04 17.43 -2.38
CA LYS A 122 12.39 18.86 -2.31
C LYS A 122 12.18 19.57 -3.64
N SER A 123 11.57 18.90 -4.62
CA SER A 123 11.28 19.48 -5.92
C SER A 123 10.19 20.56 -5.83
N SER A 124 10.24 21.52 -6.76
CA SER A 124 9.23 22.57 -6.90
C SER A 124 8.74 22.61 -8.36
N PRO A 125 7.42 22.46 -8.62
CA PRO A 125 6.37 22.12 -7.66
C PRO A 125 6.51 20.68 -7.11
N PRO A 126 5.97 20.39 -5.91
CA PRO A 126 5.97 19.03 -5.37
C PRO A 126 5.30 18.05 -6.32
N ARG A 127 5.90 16.88 -6.52
CA ARG A 127 5.33 15.80 -7.36
C ARG A 127 4.54 14.77 -6.56
N ALA A 128 4.52 14.89 -5.24
CA ALA A 128 3.96 13.89 -4.36
C ALA A 128 2.46 13.67 -4.61
N SER A 129 2.12 12.45 -5.01
CA SER A 129 0.76 11.92 -5.02
C SER A 129 0.75 10.72 -4.08
N TYR A 130 0.20 10.87 -2.87
CA TYR A 130 0.20 9.81 -1.87
C TYR A 130 -0.86 8.75 -2.19
N SER A 131 -0.57 7.85 -3.13
CA SER A 131 -1.49 6.78 -3.54
C SER A 131 -1.89 5.88 -2.37
N ILE A 132 -1.07 5.82 -1.31
CA ILE A 132 -1.43 5.18 -0.03
C ILE A 132 -2.71 5.76 0.60
N LEU A 133 -3.07 7.02 0.36
CA LEU A 133 -4.35 7.55 0.86
C LEU A 133 -5.54 6.90 0.15
N ASN A 134 -5.41 6.55 -1.13
CA ASN A 134 -6.52 5.97 -1.89
C ASN A 134 -6.89 4.55 -1.46
N HIS A 135 -5.98 3.79 -0.85
CA HIS A 135 -6.27 2.41 -0.44
C HIS A 135 -6.22 2.17 1.09
N TRP A 136 -5.71 3.13 1.89
CA TRP A 136 -5.62 2.99 3.35
C TRP A 136 -6.28 4.13 4.13
N ASP A 137 -6.79 5.19 3.48
CA ASP A 137 -7.63 6.19 4.16
C ASP A 137 -9.12 5.83 4.03
N PRO A 138 -9.79 5.34 5.08
CA PRO A 138 -11.21 5.04 5.03
C PRO A 138 -12.02 6.34 4.91
N LYS A 139 -12.56 6.62 3.74
CA LYS A 139 -13.38 7.82 3.49
C LYS A 139 -14.81 7.63 4.01
N GLU A 140 -15.48 8.71 4.38
CA GLU A 140 -16.90 8.63 4.74
C GLU A 140 -17.73 8.26 3.49
N PRO A 141 -18.84 7.48 3.62
CA PRO A 141 -19.63 6.98 2.48
C PRO A 141 -20.17 8.06 1.52
N TYR A 142 -20.14 9.33 1.93
CA TYR A 142 -20.69 10.46 1.19
C TYR A 142 -19.63 11.44 0.66
N GLU A 143 -18.34 11.19 0.89
CA GLU A 143 -17.24 12.07 0.45
C GLU A 143 -16.67 11.74 -0.94
N THR A 144 -17.24 10.76 -1.64
CA THR A 144 -16.76 10.33 -2.97
C THR A 144 -17.83 10.51 -4.03
N TYR A 145 -17.64 11.51 -4.89
CA TYR A 145 -18.37 11.68 -6.13
C TYR A 145 -17.92 10.66 -7.19
N ASP A 146 -18.89 10.27 -8.02
CA ASP A 146 -18.85 9.42 -9.21
C ASP A 146 -18.48 7.94 -9.04
N GLY A 147 -19.50 7.16 -8.64
CA GLY A 147 -19.67 5.79 -9.15
C GLY A 147 -19.19 4.67 -8.24
N TYR A 148 -20.01 4.36 -7.24
CA TYR A 148 -19.97 3.13 -6.43
C TYR A 148 -18.76 2.96 -5.50
N ILE A 149 -18.97 3.22 -4.21
CA ILE A 149 -18.08 2.75 -3.15
C ILE A 149 -18.92 1.86 -2.24
N ASP A 150 -18.46 0.61 -2.04
CA ASP A 150 -19.01 -0.30 -1.04
C ASP A 150 -19.04 0.39 0.32
N PRO A 151 -20.05 0.13 1.17
CA PRO A 151 -20.07 0.73 2.50
C PRO A 151 -18.76 0.40 3.23
N VAL A 152 -18.00 1.45 3.56
CA VAL A 152 -16.70 1.44 4.28
C VAL A 152 -16.72 0.53 5.51
N LYS A 153 -17.92 0.30 6.07
CA LYS A 153 -18.20 -0.55 7.21
C LYS A 153 -17.79 -2.02 7.01
N ASP A 154 -17.78 -2.56 5.78
CA ASP A 154 -17.43 -3.96 5.53
C ASP A 154 -16.05 -4.10 4.84
N PHE A 155 -15.75 -3.18 3.92
CA PHE A 155 -14.50 -3.16 3.14
C PHE A 155 -13.23 -3.00 3.98
N PHE A 156 -13.23 -2.01 4.88
CA PHE A 156 -12.01 -1.66 5.59
C PHE A 156 -11.66 -2.68 6.68
N PRO A 157 -12.63 -3.20 7.46
CA PRO A 157 -12.41 -4.35 8.35
C PRO A 157 -11.85 -5.59 7.64
N SER A 158 -12.35 -5.95 6.45
CA SER A 158 -11.86 -7.13 5.73
C SER A 158 -10.41 -6.96 5.26
N LEU A 159 -10.01 -5.75 4.87
CA LEU A 159 -8.63 -5.44 4.49
C LEU A 159 -7.68 -5.48 5.70
N ILE A 160 -8.05 -4.87 6.84
CA ILE A 160 -7.16 -4.80 8.02
C ILE A 160 -6.91 -6.16 8.66
N GLU A 161 -7.84 -7.12 8.54
CA GLU A 161 -7.70 -8.47 9.08
C GLU A 161 -6.53 -9.25 8.43
N LYS A 162 -6.02 -8.79 7.28
CA LYS A 162 -4.83 -9.35 6.64
C LYS A 162 -3.52 -8.97 7.33
N TYR A 163 -3.52 -7.97 8.20
CA TYR A 163 -2.31 -7.43 8.81
C TYR A 163 -2.12 -7.91 10.23
N THR A 164 -0.86 -8.14 10.58
CA THR A 164 -0.42 -8.32 11.97
C THR A 164 -0.52 -7.01 12.75
N SER A 165 -0.56 -7.09 14.08
CA SER A 165 -0.53 -5.91 14.95
C SER A 165 0.71 -5.04 14.71
N GLU A 166 1.87 -5.65 14.43
CA GLU A 166 3.09 -4.92 14.07
C GLU A 166 2.95 -4.13 12.77
N GLN A 167 2.37 -4.73 11.73
CA GLN A 167 2.15 -4.06 10.44
C GLN A 167 1.14 -2.92 10.57
N LEU A 168 0.05 -3.12 11.31
CA LEU A 168 -0.94 -2.07 11.59
C LEU A 168 -0.32 -0.91 12.37
N PHE A 169 0.51 -1.20 13.36
CA PHE A 169 1.23 -0.16 14.09
C PHE A 169 2.18 0.62 13.18
N LEU A 170 2.95 -0.06 12.35
CA LEU A 170 3.86 0.57 11.39
C LEU A 170 3.11 1.52 10.43
N LEU A 171 1.98 1.07 9.87
CA LEU A 171 1.09 1.91 9.06
C LEU A 171 0.57 3.11 9.87
N SER A 172 0.14 2.89 11.11
CA SER A 172 -0.37 3.98 11.96
C SER A 172 0.67 5.07 12.17
N ILE A 173 1.96 4.74 12.35
CA ILE A 173 3.04 5.73 12.48
C ILE A 173 3.09 6.64 11.25
N LEU A 174 3.00 6.06 10.04
CA LEU A 174 2.97 6.82 8.80
C LEU A 174 1.73 7.71 8.71
N PHE A 175 0.55 7.17 9.07
CA PHE A 175 -0.70 7.93 9.09
C PHE A 175 -0.78 9.01 10.17
N MET A 176 0.06 8.96 11.20
CA MET A 176 0.25 10.07 12.14
C MET A 176 1.11 11.21 11.55
N GLU A 177 1.97 10.92 10.57
CA GLU A 177 2.84 11.90 9.92
C GLU A 177 2.21 12.53 8.67
N LEU A 178 1.49 11.73 7.87
CA LEU A 178 0.81 12.13 6.64
C LEU A 178 0.00 13.44 6.73
N PRO A 179 -0.71 13.78 7.84
CA PRO A 179 -1.48 15.03 7.96
C PRO A 179 -0.65 16.32 7.84
N LYS A 180 0.68 16.25 7.96
CA LYS A 180 1.57 17.40 7.74
C LYS A 180 1.78 17.71 6.25
N HIS A 181 1.46 16.75 5.37
CA HIS A 181 1.79 16.77 3.95
C HIS A 181 0.57 16.70 3.03
N ALA A 182 -0.52 16.08 3.49
CA ALA A 182 -1.76 15.93 2.74
C ALA A 182 -2.98 15.85 3.67
N ASP A 183 -4.15 16.12 3.12
CA ASP A 183 -5.41 15.94 3.83
C ASP A 183 -5.74 14.44 3.95
N ILE A 184 -6.14 14.04 5.15
CA ILE A 184 -6.67 12.71 5.48
C ILE A 184 -8.11 12.89 5.94
N SER A 185 -8.98 11.92 5.60
CA SER A 185 -10.37 11.91 6.04
C SER A 185 -10.48 11.93 7.58
N GLU A 186 -11.58 12.47 8.10
CA GLU A 186 -11.82 12.50 9.54
C GLU A 186 -11.96 11.09 10.14
N LEU A 187 -12.52 10.15 9.36
CA LEU A 187 -12.62 8.75 9.77
C LEU A 187 -11.24 8.09 9.82
N GLY A 188 -10.40 8.31 8.81
CA GLY A 188 -9.01 7.84 8.77
C GLY A 188 -8.19 8.38 9.93
N LYS A 189 -8.26 9.68 10.22
CA LYS A 189 -7.59 10.27 11.38
C LYS A 189 -7.97 9.56 12.68
N LYS A 190 -9.27 9.38 12.95
CA LYS A 190 -9.75 8.70 14.16
C LYS A 190 -9.27 7.25 14.22
N TYR A 191 -9.38 6.53 13.11
CA TYR A 191 -9.04 5.12 13.04
C TYR A 191 -7.54 4.88 13.27
N TRP A 192 -6.68 5.55 12.51
CA TRP A 192 -5.24 5.37 12.61
C TRP A 192 -4.69 5.88 13.94
N THR A 193 -5.27 6.96 14.49
CA THR A 193 -4.96 7.40 15.86
C THR A 193 -5.32 6.32 16.87
N TRP A 194 -6.50 5.69 16.75
CA TRP A 194 -6.92 4.64 17.65
C TRP A 194 -5.96 3.44 17.62
N ILE A 195 -5.55 2.96 16.44
CA ILE A 195 -4.52 1.90 16.34
C ILE A 195 -3.24 2.36 17.04
N TYR A 196 -2.75 3.57 16.72
CA TYR A 196 -1.52 4.09 17.27
C TYR A 196 -1.55 4.17 18.80
N GLU A 197 -2.68 4.55 19.39
CA GLU A 197 -2.84 4.69 20.85
C GLU A 197 -3.10 3.36 21.56
N ASN A 198 -3.73 2.38 20.89
CA ASN A 198 -4.12 1.10 21.48
C ASN A 198 -3.19 -0.07 21.11
N THR A 199 -2.11 0.19 20.38
CA THR A 199 -1.06 -0.81 20.16
C THR A 199 -0.34 -1.11 21.48
N ASP A 200 -0.11 -2.41 21.71
CA ASP A 200 0.63 -2.95 22.85
C ASP A 200 2.01 -2.28 23.02
N ASP A 201 2.37 -1.99 24.27
CA ASP A 201 3.61 -1.26 24.58
C ASP A 201 4.87 -2.03 24.14
N ASP A 202 4.87 -3.36 24.20
CA ASP A 202 6.03 -4.17 23.76
C ASP A 202 6.24 -4.04 22.23
N ILE A 203 5.15 -4.03 21.45
CA ILE A 203 5.19 -3.81 20.00
C ILE A 203 5.67 -2.39 19.71
N ARG A 204 5.11 -1.40 20.42
CA ARG A 204 5.46 0.01 20.28
C ARG A 204 6.94 0.23 20.52
N GLU A 205 7.45 -0.20 21.67
CA GLU A 205 8.86 -0.04 22.05
C GLU A 205 9.80 -0.72 21.06
N LYS A 206 9.47 -1.96 20.66
CA LYS A 206 10.25 -2.72 19.68
C LYS A 206 10.38 -1.97 18.35
N ILE A 207 9.26 -1.56 17.75
CA ILE A 207 9.28 -0.91 16.43
C ILE A 207 9.92 0.48 16.51
N MET A 208 9.58 1.29 17.52
CA MET A 208 10.16 2.63 17.66
C MET A 208 11.68 2.58 17.82
N LYS A 209 12.20 1.61 18.59
CA LYS A 209 13.64 1.40 18.74
C LYS A 209 14.31 1.06 17.41
N GLU A 210 13.66 0.31 16.54
CA GLU A 210 14.20 -0.04 15.21
C GLU A 210 14.29 1.18 14.28
N PHE A 211 13.43 2.19 14.43
CA PHE A 211 13.57 3.48 13.75
C PHE A 211 14.71 4.34 14.32
N GLU A 212 15.00 4.23 15.63
CA GLU A 212 16.07 4.99 16.29
C GLU A 212 17.47 4.39 16.04
N GLU A 213 17.56 3.07 15.91
CA GLU A 213 18.82 2.33 15.68
C GLU A 213 19.15 2.11 14.19
N GLY A 214 18.27 2.56 13.30
CA GLY A 214 18.29 2.28 11.86
C GLY A 214 19.28 3.12 11.06
#